data_AF-A0A519MJ10-F1
#
_entry.id   AF-A0A519MJ10-F1
#
_cell.length_a   1.000
_cell.length_b   1.000
_cell.length_c   1.000
_cell.angle_alpha   90.00
_cell.angle_beta   90.00
_cell.angle_gamma   90.00
#
_symmetry.space_group_name_H-M   'P 1'
#
loop_
_entity.id
_entity.type
_entity.pdbx_description
1 polymer ?
#
loop_
_entity_poly.entity_id
_entity_poly.type
_entity_poly.pdbx_seq_one_letter_code
_entity_poly.pdbx_strand_id
1 'polypeptide(L)'
;MECHLAGYVVDHFAVGDLNQDHRLDFLVVYRNQRVARQRTEGASTVEEGQLAVMLNEGWPQLRLVAVAPLGCLGTGCTFRGVTVKGRYFSVERLEGDCEKTYTVHTYRYAPAQRNWQLYKIGERLYSLCSYNAGEEEYSEQTRRDFGRVVFGQ
;
A
#
# COMPACT_ATOMS: atom_id res chain seq x y z
N MET A 1 5.99 -20.04 -5.23
CA MET A 1 5.91 -20.61 -3.87
C MET A 1 4.78 -19.87 -3.17
N GLU A 2 3.59 -20.45 -3.14
CA GLU A 2 2.42 -19.84 -2.50
C GLU A 2 2.44 -20.16 -1.01
N CYS A 3 2.67 -19.16 -0.17
CA CYS A 3 2.64 -19.32 1.29
C CYS A 3 1.18 -19.16 1.75
N HIS A 4 0.45 -20.28 1.84
CA HIS A 4 -0.93 -20.31 2.32
C HIS A 4 -0.94 -20.30 3.87
N LEU A 5 -0.88 -19.11 4.48
CA LEU A 5 -1.32 -18.93 5.87
C LEU A 5 -2.84 -19.13 5.89
N ALA A 6 -3.36 -20.08 6.67
CA ALA A 6 -4.75 -20.51 6.62
C ALA A 6 -5.77 -19.36 6.46
N GLY A 7 -6.32 -19.21 5.24
CA GLY A 7 -7.34 -18.20 4.90
C GLY A 7 -6.84 -16.84 4.42
N TYR A 8 -5.52 -16.62 4.32
CA TYR A 8 -4.91 -15.40 3.80
C TYR A 8 -4.11 -15.66 2.54
N VAL A 9 -4.10 -14.69 1.64
CA VAL A 9 -3.19 -14.67 0.48
C VAL A 9 -2.34 -13.42 0.49
N VAL A 10 -1.10 -13.58 0.05
CA VAL A 10 -0.18 -12.47 -0.21
C VAL A 10 -0.40 -12.01 -1.65
N ASP A 11 -0.78 -10.75 -1.83
CA ASP A 11 -0.95 -10.15 -3.16
C ASP A 11 0.37 -9.54 -3.66
N HIS A 12 1.12 -8.88 -2.78
CA HIS A 12 2.40 -8.27 -3.10
C HIS A 12 3.37 -8.35 -1.93
N PHE A 13 4.67 -8.30 -2.23
CA PHE A 13 5.69 -8.10 -1.23
C PHE A 13 6.82 -7.23 -1.78
N ALA A 14 7.50 -6.52 -0.90
CA ALA A 14 8.73 -5.80 -1.20
C ALA A 14 9.76 -6.06 -0.10
N VAL A 15 11.04 -6.00 -0.47
CA VAL A 15 12.16 -6.31 0.42
C VAL A 15 13.12 -5.13 0.44
N GLY A 16 13.64 -4.80 1.62
CA GLY A 16 14.68 -3.80 1.79
C GLY A 16 14.96 -3.50 3.26
N ASP A 17 15.98 -2.69 3.52
CA ASP A 17 16.37 -2.29 4.87
C ASP A 17 15.47 -1.14 5.36
N LEU A 18 14.34 -1.49 6.00
CA LEU A 18 13.28 -0.54 6.36
C LEU A 18 13.65 0.26 7.62
N ASN A 19 14.43 -0.33 8.53
CA ASN A 19 14.81 0.25 9.81
C ASN A 19 16.29 0.73 9.88
N GLN A 20 17.05 0.57 8.80
CA GLN A 20 18.48 0.90 8.67
C GLN A 20 19.41 0.06 9.55
N ASP A 21 19.07 -1.20 9.83
CA ASP A 21 19.91 -2.12 10.60
C ASP A 21 20.80 -3.02 9.72
N HIS A 22 20.81 -2.78 8.41
CA HIS A 22 21.53 -3.55 7.40
C HIS A 22 21.02 -4.99 7.20
N ARG A 23 19.81 -5.31 7.67
CA ARG A 23 19.12 -6.55 7.32
C ARG A 23 17.99 -6.27 6.35
N LEU A 24 17.66 -7.28 5.56
CA LEU A 24 16.53 -7.21 4.66
C LEU A 24 15.24 -7.49 5.44
N ASP A 25 14.39 -6.48 5.51
CA ASP A 25 13.04 -6.52 6.06
C ASP A 25 12.01 -6.74 4.95
N PHE A 26 10.76 -6.99 5.33
CA PHE A 26 9.68 -7.31 4.40
C PHE A 26 8.49 -6.38 4.60
N LEU A 27 7.99 -5.85 3.49
CA LEU A 27 6.64 -5.32 3.38
C LEU A 27 5.77 -6.40 2.72
N VAL A 28 4.65 -6.71 3.33
CA VAL A 28 3.75 -7.76 2.85
C VAL A 28 2.34 -7.18 2.73
N VAL A 29 1.80 -7.24 1.52
CA VAL A 29 0.39 -6.95 1.24
C VAL A 29 -0.36 -8.27 1.19
N TYR A 30 -1.40 -8.38 2.01
CA TYR A 30 -2.17 -9.60 2.12
C TYR A 30 -3.64 -9.30 2.40
N ARG A 31 -4.50 -10.27 2.10
CA ARG A 31 -5.95 -10.18 2.31
C ARG A 31 -6.53 -11.49 2.78
N ASN A 32 -7.67 -11.42 3.46
CA ASN A 32 -8.41 -12.59 3.90
C ASN A 32 -9.33 -13.11 2.77
N GLN A 33 -9.07 -14.32 2.29
CA GLN A 33 -9.84 -14.92 1.20
C GLN A 33 -11.30 -15.23 1.56
N ARG A 34 -11.62 -15.41 2.85
CA ARG A 34 -12.99 -15.74 3.29
C ARG A 34 -13.91 -14.52 3.24
N VAL A 35 -13.38 -13.35 3.56
CA VAL A 35 -14.13 -12.08 3.54
C VAL A 35 -14.44 -11.65 2.10
N ALA A 36 -13.48 -11.82 1.18
CA ALA A 36 -13.67 -11.48 -0.24
C ALA A 36 -14.82 -12.27 -0.91
N ARG A 37 -15.11 -13.50 -0.45
CA ARG A 37 -16.15 -14.37 -1.03
C ARG A 37 -17.57 -14.11 -0.55
N GLN A 38 -17.78 -13.33 0.52
CA GLN A 38 -19.12 -13.17 1.12
C GLN A 38 -19.97 -12.04 0.54
N ARG A 39 -19.45 -11.17 -0.34
CA ARG A 39 -20.18 -10.01 -0.89
C ARG A 39 -20.68 -10.18 -2.34
N THR A 40 -20.93 -11.40 -2.79
CA THR A 40 -21.28 -11.71 -4.19
C THR A 40 -22.78 -11.62 -4.53
N GLU A 41 -23.54 -10.74 -3.87
CA GLU A 41 -24.91 -10.40 -4.28
C GLU A 41 -25.00 -8.89 -4.57
N GLY A 42 -24.81 -8.52 -5.83
CA GLY A 42 -25.24 -7.23 -6.40
C GLY A 42 -24.34 -5.99 -6.17
N ALA A 43 -23.30 -6.05 -5.35
CA ALA A 43 -22.37 -4.94 -5.12
C ALA A 43 -20.92 -5.33 -5.47
N SER A 44 -20.13 -4.38 -5.98
CA SER A 44 -18.71 -4.58 -6.26
C SER A 44 -17.99 -5.20 -5.06
N THR A 45 -17.30 -6.32 -5.29
CA THR A 45 -16.53 -7.01 -4.25
C THR A 45 -15.35 -6.14 -3.84
N VAL A 46 -15.52 -5.40 -2.73
CA VAL A 46 -14.42 -4.72 -2.04
C VAL A 46 -13.56 -5.78 -1.36
N GLU A 47 -12.44 -6.14 -1.99
CA GLU A 47 -11.43 -6.97 -1.35
C GLU A 47 -10.61 -6.08 -0.41
N GLU A 48 -10.74 -6.27 0.91
CA GLU A 48 -10.00 -5.47 1.89
C GLU A 48 -8.59 -6.04 2.10
N GLY A 49 -7.59 -5.19 1.86
CA GLY A 49 -6.17 -5.52 2.02
C GLY A 49 -5.56 -4.95 3.29
N GLN A 50 -4.50 -5.60 3.75
CA GLN A 50 -3.64 -5.12 4.82
C GLN A 50 -2.19 -5.05 4.34
N LEU A 51 -1.44 -4.07 4.87
CA LEU A 51 0.00 -3.95 4.70
C LEU A 51 0.68 -4.22 6.05
N ALA A 52 1.50 -5.26 6.10
CA ALA A 52 2.36 -5.58 7.23
C ALA A 52 3.80 -5.13 6.99
N VAL A 53 4.42 -4.61 8.06
CA VAL A 53 5.87 -4.41 8.14
C VAL A 53 6.45 -5.50 9.03
N MET A 54 7.34 -6.31 8.47
CA MET A 54 8.03 -7.40 9.16
C MET A 54 9.52 -7.08 9.22
N LEU A 55 10.06 -6.93 10.42
CA LEU A 55 11.50 -6.74 10.62
C LEU A 55 12.22 -8.06 10.75
N ASN A 56 13.40 -8.15 10.16
CA ASN A 56 14.29 -9.30 10.30
C ASN A 56 15.23 -9.08 11.49
N GLU A 57 15.02 -9.83 12.57
CA GLU A 57 15.84 -9.73 13.79
C GLU A 57 17.00 -10.75 13.79
N GLY A 58 17.26 -11.37 12.64
CA GLY A 58 18.26 -12.41 12.44
C GLY A 58 17.58 -13.72 12.04
N TRP A 59 17.74 -14.11 10.77
CA TRP A 59 17.04 -15.27 10.20
C TRP A 59 17.18 -16.53 11.07
N PRO A 60 16.07 -17.25 11.35
CA PRO A 60 14.71 -17.08 10.82
C PRO A 60 13.79 -16.17 11.67
N GLN A 61 14.33 -15.35 12.57
CA GLN A 61 13.54 -14.51 13.47
C GLN A 61 12.99 -13.29 12.72
N LEU A 62 11.67 -13.31 12.48
CA LEU A 62 10.93 -12.19 11.92
C LEU A 62 9.95 -11.65 12.97
N ARG A 63 9.83 -10.33 13.07
CA ARG A 63 8.88 -9.66 13.97
C ARG A 63 7.93 -8.77 13.18
N LEU A 64 6.63 -9.01 13.34
CA LEU A 64 5.59 -8.09 12.87
C LEU A 64 5.62 -6.83 13.74
N VAL A 65 5.80 -5.65 13.14
CA VAL A 65 5.94 -4.40 13.89
C VAL A 65 4.88 -3.35 13.61
N ALA A 66 4.21 -3.45 12.47
CA ALA A 66 3.09 -2.58 12.13
C ALA A 66 2.18 -3.27 11.12
N VAL A 67 0.89 -3.01 11.23
CA VAL A 67 -0.12 -3.38 10.23
C VAL A 67 -1.00 -2.16 9.98
N ALA A 68 -1.27 -1.84 8.71
CA ALA A 68 -2.24 -0.82 8.36
C ALA A 68 -3.26 -1.37 7.36
N PRO A 69 -4.54 -0.94 7.44
CA PRO A 69 -5.50 -1.22 6.38
C PRO A 69 -5.07 -0.49 5.10
N LEU A 70 -5.06 -1.19 3.98
CA LEU A 70 -4.90 -0.59 2.65
C LEU A 70 -6.24 -0.23 2.01
N GLY A 71 -7.35 -0.63 2.62
CA GLY A 71 -8.68 -0.46 2.06
C GLY A 71 -8.92 -1.42 0.89
N CYS A 72 -9.64 -0.95 -0.11
CA CYS A 72 -10.03 -1.76 -1.27
C CYS A 72 -8.82 -2.08 -2.18
N LEU A 73 -8.74 -3.34 -2.62
CA LEU A 73 -7.80 -3.90 -3.61
C LEU A 73 -8.48 -4.30 -4.94
N GLY A 74 -9.79 -4.08 -5.07
CA GLY A 74 -10.62 -4.58 -6.17
C GLY A 74 -10.86 -3.59 -7.31
N THR A 75 -11.93 -3.84 -8.07
CA THR A 75 -12.38 -2.99 -9.17
C THR A 75 -12.73 -1.59 -8.67
N GLY A 76 -12.20 -0.54 -9.33
CA GLY A 76 -12.41 0.86 -8.95
C GLY A 76 -11.50 1.37 -7.83
N CYS A 77 -10.76 0.50 -7.13
CA CYS A 77 -9.72 0.88 -6.16
C CYS A 77 -8.57 -0.13 -6.22
N THR A 78 -7.80 -0.04 -7.29
CA THR A 78 -6.76 -1.01 -7.60
C THR A 78 -5.48 -0.69 -6.86
N PHE A 79 -4.98 -1.65 -6.08
CA PHE A 79 -3.63 -1.60 -5.56
C PHE A 79 -2.61 -1.81 -6.69
N ARG A 80 -1.58 -0.96 -6.75
CA ARG A 80 -0.60 -0.98 -7.84
C ARG A 80 0.74 -1.56 -7.41
N GLY A 81 1.16 -1.29 -6.17
CA GLY A 81 2.43 -1.80 -5.70
C GLY A 81 2.86 -1.25 -4.35
N VAL A 82 3.88 -1.90 -3.81
CA VAL A 82 4.69 -1.41 -2.69
C VAL A 82 6.15 -1.41 -3.10
N THR A 83 6.88 -0.39 -2.68
CA THR A 83 8.32 -0.26 -2.97
C THR A 83 9.10 0.12 -1.72
N VAL A 84 10.33 -0.37 -1.59
CA VAL A 84 11.26 -0.01 -0.51
C VAL A 84 12.49 0.66 -1.13
N LYS A 85 12.91 1.80 -0.56
CA LYS A 85 14.12 2.52 -0.98
C LYS A 85 14.83 3.11 0.23
N GLY A 86 15.81 2.37 0.76
CA GLY A 86 16.46 2.70 2.03
C GLY A 86 15.42 2.79 3.15
N ARG A 87 15.50 3.86 3.96
CA ARG A 87 14.57 4.10 5.08
C ARG A 87 13.14 4.48 4.68
N TYR A 88 12.80 4.41 3.41
CA TYR A 88 11.49 4.81 2.89
C TYR A 88 10.78 3.60 2.30
N PHE A 89 9.46 3.61 2.42
CA PHE A 89 8.63 2.79 1.57
C PHE A 89 7.45 3.57 0.99
N SER A 90 6.93 3.09 -0.12
CA SER A 90 5.78 3.68 -0.78
C SER A 90 4.68 2.66 -1.04
N VAL A 91 3.45 3.15 -1.02
CA VAL A 91 2.22 2.42 -1.34
C VAL A 91 1.55 3.14 -2.51
N GLU A 92 1.31 2.41 -3.59
CA GLU A 92 0.78 2.94 -4.84
C GLU A 92 -0.63 2.41 -5.09
N ARG A 93 -1.58 3.31 -5.37
CA ARG A 93 -3.00 3.00 -5.57
C ARG A 93 -3.54 3.75 -6.78
N LEU A 94 -4.50 3.14 -7.46
CA LEU A 94 -5.26 3.73 -8.55
C LEU A 94 -6.74 3.58 -8.24
N GLU A 95 -7.39 4.67 -7.87
CA GLU A 95 -8.79 4.70 -7.50
C GLU A 95 -9.63 5.40 -8.57
N GLY A 96 -10.92 5.09 -8.62
CA GLY A 96 -11.87 5.64 -9.57
C GLY A 96 -12.02 4.83 -10.86
N ASP A 97 -13.14 5.09 -11.53
CA ASP A 97 -13.52 4.42 -12.77
C ASP A 97 -13.07 5.25 -13.97
N CYS A 98 -13.91 6.21 -14.36
CA CYS A 98 -13.72 7.06 -15.52
C CYS A 98 -12.83 8.27 -15.21
N GLU A 99 -13.03 8.87 -14.04
CA GLU A 99 -12.02 9.72 -13.40
C GLU A 99 -11.15 8.83 -12.52
N LYS A 100 -9.83 8.88 -12.71
CA LYS A 100 -8.88 8.06 -11.97
C LYS A 100 -7.94 8.93 -11.16
N THR A 101 -7.70 8.52 -9.93
CA THR A 101 -6.71 9.11 -9.03
C THR A 101 -5.61 8.09 -8.76
N TYR A 102 -4.42 8.37 -9.26
CA TYR A 102 -3.22 7.63 -8.89
C TYR A 102 -2.56 8.29 -7.69
N THR A 103 -2.40 7.55 -6.61
CA THR A 103 -1.88 8.06 -5.34
C THR A 103 -0.68 7.24 -4.88
N VAL A 104 0.37 7.94 -4.44
CA VAL A 104 1.58 7.37 -3.86
C VAL A 104 1.77 7.90 -2.45
N HIS A 105 1.52 7.07 -1.44
CA HIS A 105 1.84 7.39 -0.05
C HIS A 105 3.25 6.92 0.27
N THR A 106 4.17 7.83 0.54
CA THR A 106 5.53 7.52 0.99
C THR A 106 5.63 7.70 2.49
N TYR A 107 6.12 6.65 3.16
CA TYR A 107 6.43 6.64 4.57
C TYR A 107 7.94 6.58 4.78
N ARG A 108 8.43 7.22 5.85
CA ARG A 108 9.84 7.28 6.21
C ARG A 108 10.05 6.77 7.62
N TYR A 109 11.01 5.87 7.81
CA TYR A 109 11.40 5.40 9.13
C TYR A 109 11.97 6.55 9.97
N ALA A 110 11.48 6.64 11.21
CA ALA A 110 11.86 7.63 12.19
C ALA A 110 12.49 6.91 13.40
N PRO A 111 13.83 6.88 13.51
CA PRO A 111 14.53 6.07 14.52
C PRO A 111 14.13 6.39 15.97
N ALA A 112 13.86 7.67 16.27
CA ALA A 112 13.44 8.10 17.60
C ALA A 112 12.09 7.51 18.02
N GLN A 113 11.20 7.22 17.07
CA GLN A 113 9.89 6.61 17.33
C GLN A 113 9.85 5.11 17.03
N ARG A 114 10.93 4.55 16.45
CA ARG A 114 11.01 3.16 15.98
C ARG A 114 9.81 2.77 15.11
N ASN A 115 9.36 3.70 14.26
CA ASN A 115 8.20 3.52 13.39
C ASN A 115 8.33 4.41 12.14
N TRP A 116 7.47 4.20 11.14
CA TRP A 116 7.40 4.97 9.91
C TRP A 116 6.35 6.07 10.01
N GLN A 117 6.65 7.21 9.40
CA GLN A 117 5.78 8.38 9.39
C GLN A 117 5.47 8.77 7.95
N LEU A 118 4.24 9.24 7.70
CA LEU A 118 3.86 9.77 6.39
C LEU A 118 4.75 10.96 6.04
N TYR A 119 5.46 10.83 4.93
CA TYR A 119 6.47 11.79 4.49
C TYR A 119 6.00 12.59 3.27
N LYS A 120 5.36 11.91 2.31
CA LYS A 120 4.92 12.50 1.05
C LYS A 120 3.65 11.79 0.57
N ILE A 121 2.69 12.56 0.06
CA ILE A 121 1.62 12.05 -0.80
C ILE A 121 1.83 12.66 -2.17
N GLY A 122 1.99 11.83 -3.20
CA GLY A 122 1.91 12.25 -4.60
C GLY A 122 0.57 11.81 -5.18
N GLU A 123 -0.10 12.68 -5.90
CA GLU A 123 -1.40 12.43 -6.52
C GLU A 123 -1.37 12.86 -7.98
N ARG A 124 -1.97 12.03 -8.84
CA ARG A 124 -2.07 12.25 -10.27
C ARG A 124 -3.47 11.90 -10.72
N LEU A 125 -4.21 12.90 -11.19
CA LEU A 125 -5.59 12.78 -11.65
C LEU A 125 -5.61 12.58 -13.17
N TYR A 126 -6.45 11.66 -13.63
CA TYR A 126 -6.71 11.39 -15.04
C TYR A 126 -8.21 11.45 -15.28
N SER A 127 -8.65 12.16 -16.32
CA SER A 127 -10.02 12.06 -16.82
C SER A 127 -10.05 11.27 -18.13
N LEU A 128 -10.75 10.14 -18.12
CA LEU A 128 -11.02 9.33 -19.32
C LEU A 128 -12.47 9.50 -19.81
N CYS A 129 -13.21 10.46 -19.24
CA CYS A 129 -14.64 10.65 -19.49
C CYS A 129 -14.97 11.46 -20.74
N SER A 130 -13.98 12.15 -21.32
CA SER A 130 -14.13 12.87 -22.57
C SER A 130 -13.78 11.97 -23.76
N TYR A 131 -14.74 11.16 -24.21
CA TYR A 131 -14.60 10.35 -25.44
C TYR A 131 -14.36 11.20 -26.71
N ASN A 132 -14.59 12.52 -26.65
CA ASN A 132 -14.62 13.42 -27.81
C ASN A 132 -13.42 14.36 -27.96
N ALA A 133 -12.47 14.37 -27.03
CA ALA A 133 -11.23 15.14 -27.15
C ALA A 133 -10.10 14.16 -26.92
N GLY A 134 -9.25 13.93 -27.93
CA GLY A 134 -8.11 13.02 -27.86
C GLY A 134 -7.00 13.44 -26.88
N GLU A 135 -7.35 14.16 -25.81
CA GLU A 135 -6.44 14.70 -24.81
C GLU A 135 -6.90 14.25 -23.42
N GLU A 136 -6.04 13.47 -22.74
CA GLU A 136 -6.19 13.15 -21.33
C GLU A 136 -5.96 14.42 -20.50
N GLU A 137 -6.96 14.87 -19.73
CA GLU A 137 -6.75 15.96 -18.77
C GLU A 137 -5.97 15.43 -17.56
N TYR A 138 -4.82 16.07 -17.28
CA TYR A 138 -3.86 15.63 -16.26
C TYR A 138 -3.56 16.75 -15.26
N SER A 139 -3.64 16.44 -13.97
CA SER A 139 -3.04 17.28 -12.92
C SER A 139 -2.23 16.43 -11.93
N GLU A 140 -1.13 17.01 -11.45
CA GLU A 140 -0.26 16.41 -10.45
C GLU A 140 -0.17 17.29 -9.22
N GLN A 141 -0.25 16.69 -8.05
CA GLN A 141 -0.03 17.37 -6.79
C GLN A 141 0.90 16.56 -5.90
N THR A 142 1.73 17.27 -5.14
CA THR A 142 2.55 16.66 -4.09
C THR A 142 2.28 17.41 -2.79
N ARG A 143 1.87 16.66 -1.77
CA ARG A 143 1.65 17.16 -0.42
C ARG A 143 2.74 16.63 0.51
N ARG A 144 3.20 17.49 1.41
CA ARG A 144 4.20 17.24 2.46
C ARG A 144 3.71 17.87 3.76
N ASP A 145 4.50 17.72 4.82
CA ASP A 145 4.28 18.41 6.10
C ASP A 145 2.98 18.01 6.80
N PHE A 146 2.73 16.70 6.89
CA PHE A 146 1.56 16.11 7.56
C PHE A 146 1.63 16.14 9.11
N GLY A 147 2.63 16.82 9.69
CA GLY A 147 2.94 16.67 11.11
C GLY A 147 3.37 15.23 11.45
N ARG A 148 2.84 14.67 12.54
CA ARG A 148 3.16 13.31 13.00
C ARG A 148 2.01 12.36 12.67
N VAL A 149 2.04 11.78 11.47
CA VAL A 149 1.14 10.70 11.07
C VAL A 149 1.94 9.40 11.05
N VAL A 150 1.68 8.51 12.01
CA VAL A 150 2.41 7.25 12.19
C VAL A 150 1.73 6.14 11.39
N PHE A 151 2.53 5.26 10.79
CA PHE A 151 2.01 4.09 10.09
C PHE A 151 1.48 3.03 11.07
N GLY A 152 0.31 2.45 10.75
CA GLY A 152 -0.27 1.32 11.49
C GLY A 152 -0.77 1.62 12.90
N GLN A 153 -1.24 2.86 13.14
CA GLN A 153 -2.07 3.20 14.28
C GLN A 153 -3.55 2.97 13.99
#